data_AF-A6LUR5-F1
#
_entry.id   AF-A6LUR5-F1
#
_cell.length_a   1.000
_cell.length_b   1.000
_cell.length_c   1.000
_cell.angle_alpha   90.00
_cell.angle_beta   90.00
_cell.angle_gamma   90.00
#
_symmetry.space_group_name_H-M   'P 1'
#
loop_
_entity.id
_entity.type
_entity.pdbx_description
1 polymer ?
#
loop_
_entity_poly.entity_id
_entity_poly.type
_entity_poly.pdbx_seq_one_letter_code
_entity_poly.pdbx_strand_id
1 'polypeptide(L)'
;MKNSKSKSLYILVIILFIVIISAFSFFRYSNSNPPKGNSDLSNNEGQDSSYYESLYGTWTIEKHIPSNIKTTLSESTLSLCIGQKFTIEKDKISSIYGAVSDPTINEGTITATEFYNTYNDTFKNLGISGDKIKYIKITEPEKTNHSATLFITDNEKVYALLGGALFELKKQ
;
A
#
# COMPACT_ATOMS: atom_id res chain seq x y z
N MET A 1 -33.58 -21.65 18.13
CA MET A 1 -33.51 -20.17 18.13
C MET A 1 -32.43 -19.70 19.09
N LYS A 2 -31.24 -19.40 18.60
CA LYS A 2 -30.17 -18.77 19.40
C LYS A 2 -29.20 -18.05 18.47
N ASN A 3 -28.65 -16.93 18.96
CA ASN A 3 -27.57 -16.10 18.39
C ASN A 3 -27.92 -14.91 17.49
N SER A 4 -28.86 -14.06 17.94
CA SER A 4 -28.89 -12.64 17.52
C SER A 4 -27.95 -11.75 18.38
N LYS A 5 -27.56 -12.20 19.58
CA LYS A 5 -26.80 -11.37 20.54
C LYS A 5 -25.30 -11.19 20.22
N SER A 6 -24.68 -12.06 19.40
CA SER A 6 -23.23 -11.96 19.11
C SER A 6 -22.88 -10.90 18.07
N LYS A 7 -23.79 -10.60 17.14
CA LYS A 7 -23.54 -9.61 16.07
C LYS A 7 -23.50 -8.17 16.60
N SER A 8 -24.32 -7.86 17.60
CA SER A 8 -24.36 -6.54 18.24
C SER A 8 -23.09 -6.24 19.05
N LEU A 9 -22.54 -7.25 19.72
CA LEU A 9 -21.28 -7.12 20.47
C LEU A 9 -20.07 -6.87 19.55
N TYR A 10 -20.04 -7.49 18.36
CA TYR A 10 -18.96 -7.30 17.41
C TYR A 10 -18.92 -5.89 16.81
N ILE A 11 -20.10 -5.31 16.53
CA ILE A 11 -20.22 -3.95 16.01
C ILE A 11 -19.78 -2.92 17.07
N LEU A 12 -20.13 -3.14 18.35
CA LEU A 12 -19.67 -2.27 19.44
C LEU A 12 -18.15 -2.30 19.63
N VAL A 13 -17.51 -3.47 19.47
CA VAL A 13 -16.04 -3.59 19.57
C VAL A 13 -15.33 -2.87 18.42
N ILE A 14 -15.87 -2.94 17.20
CA ILE A 14 -15.31 -2.25 16.03
C ILE A 14 -15.41 -0.73 16.19
N ILE A 15 -16.56 -0.21 16.66
CA ILE A 15 -16.72 1.23 16.92
C ILE A 15 -15.76 1.71 18.01
N LEU A 16 -15.55 0.91 19.07
CA LEU A 16 -14.62 1.26 20.15
C LEU A 16 -13.17 1.36 19.64
N PHE A 17 -12.75 0.46 18.73
CA PHE A 17 -11.41 0.49 18.14
C PHE A 17 -11.16 1.72 17.25
N ILE A 18 -12.18 2.15 16.49
CA ILE A 18 -12.08 3.35 15.64
C ILE A 18 -11.92 4.62 16.48
N VAL A 19 -12.60 4.71 17.64
CA VAL A 19 -12.50 5.86 18.55
C VAL A 19 -11.15 5.91 19.28
N ILE A 20 -10.55 4.77 19.60
CA ILE A 20 -9.22 4.72 20.25
C ILE A 20 -8.12 5.19 19.27
N ILE A 21 -8.24 4.86 17.99
CA ILE A 21 -7.27 5.29 16.96
C ILE A 21 -7.35 6.80 16.73
N SER A 22 -8.55 7.41 16.74
CA SER A 22 -8.68 8.86 16.61
C SER A 22 -8.26 9.63 17.87
N ALA A 23 -8.36 9.02 19.06
CA ALA A 23 -7.87 9.60 20.31
C ALA A 23 -6.33 9.57 20.43
N PHE A 24 -5.66 8.61 19.78
CA PHE A 24 -4.19 8.51 19.82
C PHE A 24 -3.47 9.51 18.90
N SER A 25 -4.20 10.08 17.94
CA SER A 25 -3.69 11.14 17.06
C SER A 25 -3.74 12.54 17.69
N PHE A 26 -4.24 12.69 18.92
CA PHE A 26 -4.47 14.00 19.56
C PHE A 26 -3.66 14.27 20.85
N PHE A 27 -2.70 13.39 21.22
CA PHE A 27 -1.86 13.58 22.42
C PHE A 27 -0.38 13.77 22.07
N ARG A 28 -0.10 14.77 21.23
CA ARG A 28 1.19 15.48 21.16
C ARG A 28 0.92 16.98 21.21
N TYR A 29 0.20 17.43 22.24
CA TYR A 29 0.15 18.85 22.60
C TYR A 29 1.32 19.15 23.53
N SER A 30 2.32 19.82 22.97
CA SER A 30 3.53 20.27 23.64
C SER A 30 3.21 21.23 24.79
N ASN A 31 4.00 21.09 25.85
CA ASN A 31 4.02 22.00 26.99
C ASN A 31 4.86 23.26 26.68
N SER A 32 4.49 24.38 27.32
CA SER A 32 5.20 25.67 27.52
C SER A 32 4.86 26.87 26.62
N ASN A 33 4.44 27.95 27.28
CA ASN A 33 3.88 29.24 26.82
C ASN A 33 4.75 30.13 25.87
N PRO A 34 4.14 31.14 25.20
CA PRO A 34 4.75 31.93 24.13
C PRO A 34 5.44 33.22 24.59
N PRO A 35 6.18 33.88 23.68
CA PRO A 35 5.81 35.26 23.39
C PRO A 35 5.71 35.61 21.89
N LYS A 36 4.88 36.64 21.67
CA LYS A 36 4.56 37.40 20.45
C LYS A 36 5.75 37.72 19.54
N GLY A 37 5.48 37.73 18.23
CA GLY A 37 6.18 38.60 17.30
C GLY A 37 6.09 38.20 15.83
N ASN A 38 5.22 38.90 15.09
CA ASN A 38 5.28 39.26 13.68
C ASN A 38 5.47 38.22 12.56
N SER A 39 4.45 38.20 11.69
CA SER A 39 4.53 38.19 10.22
C SER A 39 5.79 37.62 9.58
N ASP A 40 5.63 36.44 8.96
CA ASP A 40 5.90 36.31 7.53
C ASP A 40 5.13 35.09 7.00
N LEU A 41 4.11 35.36 6.20
CA LEU A 41 3.43 34.38 5.35
C LEU A 41 4.38 34.08 4.19
N SER A 42 5.25 33.11 4.38
CA SER A 42 5.95 32.44 3.30
C SER A 42 6.30 31.04 3.76
N ASN A 43 5.72 30.03 3.12
CA ASN A 43 6.53 29.08 2.36
C ASN A 43 5.66 27.96 1.81
N ASN A 44 5.59 27.94 0.48
CA ASN A 44 5.59 26.77 -0.39
C ASN A 44 4.78 25.55 0.11
N GLU A 45 3.53 25.48 -0.31
CA GLU A 45 2.92 24.19 -0.64
C GLU A 45 3.71 23.61 -1.83
N GLY A 46 4.81 22.91 -1.52
CA GLY A 46 5.42 21.99 -2.45
C GLY A 46 4.36 20.98 -2.82
N GLN A 47 3.92 21.01 -4.07
CA GLN A 47 2.95 20.09 -4.63
C GLN A 47 3.60 18.69 -4.59
N ASP A 48 3.36 17.93 -3.52
CA ASP A 48 3.84 16.55 -3.41
C ASP A 48 3.23 15.78 -4.57
N SER A 49 4.07 15.43 -5.55
CA SER A 49 3.65 14.67 -6.73
C SER A 49 3.18 13.29 -6.29
N SER A 50 2.01 12.84 -6.75
CA SER A 50 1.47 11.53 -6.43
C SER A 50 2.46 10.42 -6.82
N TYR A 51 2.66 9.45 -5.94
CA TYR A 51 3.51 8.29 -6.22
C TYR A 51 2.90 7.46 -7.36
N TYR A 52 1.57 7.38 -7.42
CA TYR A 52 0.86 6.68 -8.48
C TYR A 52 1.13 7.27 -9.86
N GLU A 53 1.07 8.59 -10.00
CA GLU A 53 1.36 9.28 -11.26
C GLU A 53 2.79 9.02 -11.76
N SER A 54 3.76 8.94 -10.84
CA SER A 54 5.16 8.64 -11.19
C SER A 54 5.35 7.25 -11.83
N LEU A 55 4.41 6.33 -11.58
CA LEU A 55 4.45 4.96 -12.09
C LEU A 55 3.75 4.76 -13.44
N TYR A 56 3.13 5.81 -14.02
CA TYR A 56 2.47 5.66 -15.32
C TYR A 56 3.41 5.12 -16.40
N GLY A 57 2.86 4.21 -17.21
CA GLY A 57 3.56 3.52 -18.27
C GLY A 57 3.34 2.01 -18.25
N THR A 58 4.09 1.33 -19.12
CA THR A 58 4.11 -0.14 -19.19
C THR A 58 5.35 -0.66 -18.49
N TRP A 59 5.14 -1.66 -17.64
CA TRP A 59 6.17 -2.37 -16.91
C TRP A 59 6.19 -3.82 -17.37
N THR A 60 7.34 -4.47 -17.21
CA THR A 60 7.50 -5.91 -17.36
C THR A 60 7.67 -6.52 -15.98
N ILE A 61 6.98 -7.63 -15.72
CA ILE A 61 7.25 -8.45 -14.54
C ILE A 61 8.60 -9.13 -14.75
N GLU A 62 9.64 -8.66 -14.05
CA GLU A 62 11.02 -9.14 -14.25
C GLU A 62 11.25 -10.48 -13.56
N LYS A 63 10.77 -10.62 -12.31
CA LYS A 63 10.87 -11.87 -11.54
C LYS A 63 9.90 -11.88 -10.37
N HIS A 64 9.60 -13.09 -9.89
CA HIS A 64 8.99 -13.32 -8.59
C HIS A 64 10.02 -13.19 -7.46
N ILE A 65 9.64 -12.56 -6.35
CA ILE A 65 10.44 -12.45 -5.13
C ILE A 65 9.91 -13.50 -4.13
N PRO A 66 10.68 -14.55 -3.83
CA PRO A 66 10.32 -15.49 -2.77
C PRO A 66 10.07 -14.75 -1.46
N SER A 67 8.95 -15.04 -0.82
CA SER A 67 8.51 -14.35 0.39
C SER A 67 7.73 -15.28 1.31
N ASN A 68 7.59 -14.87 2.57
CA ASN A 68 6.71 -15.50 3.56
C ASN A 68 5.26 -15.00 3.43
N ILE A 69 4.98 -14.10 2.48
CA ILE A 69 3.63 -13.59 2.24
C ILE A 69 2.80 -14.71 1.64
N LYS A 70 1.64 -14.98 2.26
CA LYS A 70 0.75 -16.03 1.80
C LYS A 70 0.19 -15.67 0.42
N THR A 71 0.58 -16.42 -0.60
CA THR A 71 0.01 -16.33 -1.95
C THR A 71 -1.12 -17.34 -2.17
N THR A 72 -2.06 -16.97 -3.03
CA THR A 72 -3.09 -17.88 -3.57
C THR A 72 -2.70 -18.45 -4.93
N LEU A 73 -1.55 -18.06 -5.48
CA LEU A 73 -1.09 -18.44 -6.82
C LEU A 73 -0.28 -19.74 -6.77
N SER A 74 -0.44 -20.59 -7.78
CA SER A 74 0.41 -21.77 -7.98
C SER A 74 1.76 -21.41 -8.58
N GLU A 75 2.78 -22.25 -8.38
CA GLU A 75 4.11 -22.10 -9.01
C GLU A 75 4.06 -21.96 -10.54
N SER A 76 3.17 -22.71 -11.19
CA SER A 76 2.95 -22.59 -12.64
C SER A 76 2.42 -21.21 -13.02
N THR A 77 1.52 -20.65 -12.20
CA THR A 77 0.96 -19.32 -12.40
C THR A 77 2.02 -18.24 -12.17
N LEU A 78 2.83 -18.37 -11.12
CA LEU A 78 3.96 -17.46 -10.85
C LEU A 78 4.93 -17.41 -12.03
N SER A 79 5.25 -18.57 -12.61
CA SER A 79 6.14 -18.68 -13.76
C SER A 79 5.59 -18.01 -15.02
N LEU A 80 4.28 -18.13 -15.26
CA LEU A 80 3.61 -17.51 -16.42
C LEU A 80 3.56 -15.98 -16.34
N CYS A 81 3.65 -15.41 -15.14
CA CYS A 81 3.68 -13.95 -14.96
C CYS A 81 4.99 -13.31 -15.41
N ILE A 82 6.10 -14.04 -15.36
CA ILE A 82 7.42 -13.50 -15.71
C ILE A 82 7.44 -13.13 -17.20
N GLY A 83 7.87 -11.92 -17.51
CA GLY A 83 7.88 -11.35 -18.86
C GLY A 83 6.55 -10.74 -19.31
N GLN A 84 5.47 -10.86 -18.54
CA GLN A 84 4.18 -10.26 -18.87
C GLN A 84 4.18 -8.76 -18.62
N LYS A 85 3.30 -8.07 -19.36
CA LYS A 85 3.09 -6.62 -19.21
C LYS A 85 2.21 -6.31 -18.00
N PHE A 86 2.56 -5.22 -17.34
CA PHE A 86 1.79 -4.60 -16.27
C PHE A 86 1.70 -3.11 -16.57
N THR A 87 0.52 -2.63 -16.92
CA THR A 87 0.32 -1.25 -17.38
C THR A 87 -0.41 -0.46 -16.31
N ILE A 88 0.12 0.72 -15.99
CA ILE A 88 -0.44 1.67 -15.03
C ILE A 88 -0.78 2.95 -15.79
N GLU A 89 -2.05 3.34 -15.73
CA GLU A 89 -2.63 4.54 -16.31
C GLU A 89 -3.43 5.27 -15.24
N LYS A 90 -3.89 6.48 -15.55
CA LYS A 90 -4.64 7.32 -14.61
C LYS A 90 -5.90 6.66 -14.08
N ASP A 91 -6.67 6.06 -14.98
CA ASP A 91 -7.99 5.49 -14.76
C ASP A 91 -8.00 3.97 -14.94
N LYS A 92 -6.83 3.34 -15.13
CA LYS A 92 -6.75 1.91 -15.40
C LYS A 92 -5.43 1.32 -14.93
N ILE A 93 -5.51 0.11 -14.38
CA ILE A 93 -4.37 -0.79 -14.27
C ILE A 93 -4.69 -2.09 -14.99
N SER A 94 -3.72 -2.70 -15.67
CA SER A 94 -3.93 -3.97 -16.36
C SER A 94 -2.72 -4.89 -16.25
N SER A 95 -3.00 -6.18 -16.18
CA SER A 95 -2.02 -7.26 -16.09
C SER A 95 -2.55 -8.52 -16.77
N ILE A 96 -1.77 -9.61 -16.75
CA ILE A 96 -2.24 -10.93 -17.19
C ILE A 96 -3.50 -11.43 -16.44
N TYR A 97 -3.77 -10.91 -15.24
CA TYR A 97 -4.93 -11.29 -14.44
C TYR A 97 -6.21 -10.51 -14.75
N GLY A 98 -6.11 -9.49 -15.61
CA GLY A 98 -7.22 -8.60 -15.95
C GLY A 98 -6.89 -7.14 -15.68
N ALA A 99 -7.94 -6.32 -15.64
CA ALA A 99 -7.83 -4.87 -15.45
C ALA A 99 -8.76 -4.38 -14.35
N VAL A 100 -8.32 -3.34 -13.65
CA VAL A 100 -9.17 -2.50 -12.79
C VAL A 100 -9.34 -1.16 -13.49
N SER A 101 -10.59 -0.80 -13.77
CA SER A 101 -10.97 0.52 -14.26
C SER A 101 -11.43 1.40 -13.11
N ASP A 102 -11.21 2.70 -13.23
CA ASP A 102 -11.53 3.72 -12.23
C ASP A 102 -11.04 3.36 -10.82
N PRO A 103 -9.74 3.04 -10.66
CA PRO A 103 -9.22 2.56 -9.39
C PRO A 103 -9.29 3.65 -8.31
N THR A 104 -9.62 3.24 -7.08
CA THR A 104 -9.36 4.06 -5.89
C THR A 104 -7.92 3.86 -5.46
N ILE A 105 -7.19 4.98 -5.32
CA ILE A 105 -5.77 5.02 -4.98
C ILE A 105 -5.59 5.50 -3.54
N ASN A 106 -4.86 4.75 -2.74
CA ASN A 106 -4.40 5.15 -1.41
C ASN A 106 -2.89 4.96 -1.33
N GLU A 107 -2.15 6.05 -1.14
CA GLU A 107 -0.70 6.05 -1.12
C GLU A 107 -0.14 6.56 0.20
N GLY A 108 1.06 6.10 0.55
CA GLY A 108 1.72 6.49 1.78
C GLY A 108 3.10 5.84 1.92
N THR A 109 3.59 5.80 3.15
CA THR A 109 4.83 5.08 3.49
C THR A 109 4.54 3.99 4.50
N ILE A 110 5.31 2.90 4.45
CA ILE A 110 5.25 1.80 5.40
C ILE A 110 6.67 1.51 5.90
N THR A 111 6.84 1.48 7.21
CA THR A 111 8.11 1.11 7.85
C THR A 111 8.34 -0.39 7.81
N ALA A 112 9.58 -0.84 8.02
CA ALA A 112 9.92 -2.25 8.09
C ALA A 112 9.11 -2.99 9.18
N THR A 113 8.87 -2.33 10.32
CA THR A 113 8.07 -2.88 11.42
C THR A 113 6.60 -3.04 11.04
N GLU A 114 6.00 -2.03 10.40
CA GLU A 114 4.62 -2.09 9.93
C GLU A 114 4.45 -3.13 8.82
N PHE A 115 5.43 -3.23 7.92
CA PHE A 115 5.46 -4.25 6.87
C PHE A 115 5.47 -5.65 7.47
N TYR A 116 6.33 -5.91 8.48
CA TYR A 116 6.36 -7.17 9.19
C TYR A 116 5.02 -7.50 9.86
N ASN A 117 4.44 -6.54 10.58
CA ASN A 117 3.16 -6.75 11.24
C ASN A 117 2.01 -7.00 10.24
N THR A 118 2.11 -6.45 9.02
CA THR A 118 1.08 -6.58 7.98
C THR A 118 1.21 -7.87 7.18
N TYR A 119 2.44 -8.22 6.78
CA TYR A 119 2.70 -9.28 5.79
C TYR A 119 3.39 -10.51 6.36
N ASN A 120 3.79 -10.47 7.64
CA ASN A 120 4.58 -11.52 8.29
C ASN A 120 5.88 -11.84 7.52
N ASP A 121 6.50 -10.80 6.94
CA ASP A 121 7.80 -10.89 6.27
C ASP A 121 8.63 -9.62 6.51
N THR A 122 9.91 -9.63 6.19
CA THR A 122 10.82 -8.51 6.46
C THR A 122 11.47 -8.00 5.19
N PHE A 123 11.78 -6.70 5.12
CA PHE A 123 12.57 -6.13 4.03
C PHE A 123 13.88 -6.89 3.80
N LYS A 124 14.55 -7.28 4.89
CA LYS A 124 15.78 -8.08 4.84
C LYS A 124 15.59 -9.41 4.10
N ASN A 125 14.51 -10.14 4.40
CA ASN A 125 14.22 -11.41 3.73
C ASN A 125 13.92 -11.22 2.23
N LEU A 126 13.28 -10.10 1.88
CA LEU A 126 12.95 -9.71 0.51
C LEU A 126 14.12 -9.07 -0.26
N GLY A 127 15.27 -8.86 0.39
CA GLY A 127 16.40 -8.13 -0.21
C GLY A 127 16.17 -6.64 -0.43
N ILE A 128 15.20 -6.05 0.28
CA ILE A 128 14.90 -4.62 0.27
C ILE A 128 15.79 -3.93 1.32
N SER A 129 16.53 -2.91 0.90
CA SER A 129 17.31 -2.05 1.79
C SER A 129 16.47 -0.88 2.32
N GLY A 130 16.81 -0.37 3.49
CA GLY A 130 16.14 0.77 4.12
C GLY A 130 15.23 0.37 5.28
N ASP A 131 14.62 1.36 5.92
CA ASP A 131 13.73 1.21 7.08
C ASP A 131 12.27 1.53 6.75
N LYS A 132 12.00 2.09 5.57
CA LYS A 132 10.67 2.39 5.05
C LYS A 132 10.65 2.31 3.52
N ILE A 133 9.47 2.11 2.97
CA ILE A 133 9.20 2.17 1.52
C ILE A 133 7.89 2.93 1.29
N LYS A 134 7.69 3.46 0.09
CA LYS A 134 6.39 4.00 -0.32
C LYS A 134 5.48 2.84 -0.72
N TYR A 135 4.18 2.99 -0.49
CA TYR A 135 3.18 2.05 -0.99
C TYR A 135 2.08 2.79 -1.75
N ILE A 136 1.47 2.09 -2.69
CA ILE A 136 0.25 2.51 -3.40
C ILE A 136 -0.71 1.32 -3.40
N LYS A 137 -1.81 1.44 -2.67
CA LYS A 137 -2.89 0.47 -2.65
C LYS A 137 -3.94 0.86 -3.67
N ILE A 138 -4.23 -0.07 -4.57
CA ILE A 138 -5.12 0.09 -5.71
C ILE A 138 -6.28 -0.88 -5.51
N THR A 139 -7.50 -0.36 -5.45
CA THR A 139 -8.71 -1.16 -5.25
C THR A 139 -9.78 -0.81 -6.27
N GLU A 140 -10.48 -1.82 -6.77
CA GLU A 140 -11.72 -1.64 -7.54
C GLU A 140 -12.88 -1.46 -6.55
N PRO A 141 -13.58 -0.31 -6.50
CA PRO A 141 -14.63 -0.03 -5.51
C PRO A 141 -15.72 -1.12 -5.42
N GLU A 142 -16.08 -1.68 -6.58
CA GLU A 142 -17.14 -2.68 -6.72
C GLU A 142 -16.63 -4.13 -6.62
N LYS A 143 -15.31 -4.37 -6.58
CA LYS A 143 -14.71 -5.71 -6.51
C LYS A 143 -13.55 -5.76 -5.53
N THR A 144 -13.86 -6.09 -4.28
CA THR A 144 -12.87 -6.18 -3.18
C THR A 144 -11.75 -7.20 -3.42
N ASN A 145 -11.96 -8.19 -4.29
CA ASN A 145 -10.97 -9.21 -4.64
C ASN A 145 -10.02 -8.79 -5.76
N HIS A 146 -10.24 -7.64 -6.40
CA HIS A 146 -9.33 -7.07 -7.39
C HIS A 146 -8.60 -5.88 -6.77
N SER A 147 -7.47 -6.19 -6.14
CA SER A 147 -6.57 -5.18 -5.62
C SER A 147 -5.13 -5.50 -5.97
N ALA A 148 -4.34 -4.44 -6.10
CA ALA A 148 -2.89 -4.51 -6.21
C ALA A 148 -2.30 -3.58 -5.15
N THR A 149 -1.16 -3.96 -4.58
CA THR A 149 -0.34 -3.03 -3.81
C THR A 149 1.00 -2.90 -4.50
N LEU A 150 1.38 -1.67 -4.84
CA LEU A 150 2.69 -1.36 -5.38
C LEU A 150 3.57 -0.85 -4.24
N PHE A 151 4.85 -1.19 -4.27
CA PHE A 151 5.86 -0.69 -3.36
C PHE A 151 6.97 -0.01 -4.14
N ILE A 152 7.45 1.12 -3.65
CA ILE A 152 8.58 1.85 -4.24
C ILE A 152 9.64 2.03 -3.16
N THR A 153 10.83 1.49 -3.41
CA THR A 153 11.99 1.63 -2.51
C THR A 153 12.75 2.92 -2.76
N ASP A 154 13.66 3.27 -1.84
CA ASP A 154 14.50 4.48 -1.97
C ASP A 154 15.44 4.44 -3.18
N ASN A 155 15.78 3.25 -3.68
CA ASN A 155 16.53 3.06 -4.94
C ASN A 155 15.63 2.89 -6.17
N GLU A 156 14.38 3.36 -6.09
CA GLU A 156 13.40 3.41 -7.18
C GLU A 156 13.01 2.05 -7.77
N LYS A 157 13.29 0.95 -7.06
CA LYS A 157 12.75 -0.36 -7.44
C LYS A 157 11.27 -0.41 -7.12
N VAL A 158 10.51 -0.96 -8.06
CA VAL A 158 9.07 -1.09 -7.95
C VAL A 158 8.70 -2.56 -7.81
N TYR A 159 7.87 -2.86 -6.82
CA TYR A 159 7.33 -4.20 -6.62
C TYR A 159 5.81 -4.17 -6.68
N ALA A 160 5.20 -5.21 -7.25
CA ALA A 160 3.77 -5.42 -7.22
C ALA A 160 3.42 -6.65 -6.40
N LEU A 161 2.55 -6.47 -5.41
CA LEU A 161 1.92 -7.54 -4.65
C LEU A 161 0.57 -7.87 -5.29
N LEU A 162 0.51 -9.03 -5.96
CA LEU A 162 -0.65 -9.51 -6.72
C LEU A 162 -1.01 -10.92 -6.23
N GLY A 163 -2.25 -11.12 -5.74
CA GLY A 163 -2.66 -12.42 -5.22
C GLY A 163 -1.77 -12.95 -4.08
N GLY A 164 -1.16 -12.04 -3.31
CA GLY A 164 -0.20 -12.36 -2.25
C GLY A 164 1.20 -12.79 -2.72
N ALA A 165 1.48 -12.76 -4.03
CA ALA A 165 2.83 -12.95 -4.56
C ALA A 165 3.48 -11.59 -4.88
N LEU A 166 4.76 -11.46 -4.55
CA LEU A 166 5.52 -10.23 -4.76
C LEU A 166 6.36 -10.35 -6.03
N PHE A 167 6.24 -9.38 -6.93
CA PHE A 167 6.96 -9.34 -8.19
C PHE A 167 7.79 -8.06 -8.31
N GLU A 168 9.04 -8.15 -8.78
CA GLU A 168 9.82 -6.97 -9.17
C GLU A 168 9.38 -6.54 -10.58
N LEU A 169 9.08 -5.25 -10.73
CA LEU A 169 8.67 -4.63 -11.99
C LEU A 169 9.83 -3.84 -12.58
N LYS A 170 9.97 -3.92 -13.90
CA LYS A 170 10.94 -3.14 -14.68
C LYS A 170 10.23 -2.29 -15.72
N LYS A 171 10.46 -0.98 -15.69
CA LYS A 171 9.85 -0.06 -16.66
C LYS A 171 10.36 -0.39 -18.07
N GLN A 172 9.45 -0.40 -19.04
CA GLN A 172 9.79 -0.60 -20.46
C GLN A 172 10.34 0.69 -21.08
#